data_AF-A0A7W3T7M0-F1
#
_entry.id   AF-A0A7W3T7M0-F1
#
_cell.length_a   1.000
_cell.length_b   1.000
_cell.length_c   1.000
_cell.angle_alpha   90.00
_cell.angle_beta   90.00
_cell.angle_gamma   90.00
#
_symmetry.space_group_name_H-M   'P 1'
#
loop_
_entity.id
_entity.type
_entity.pdbx_description
1 polymer ?
#
loop_
_entity_poly.entity_id
_entity_poly.type
_entity_poly.pdbx_seq_one_letter_code
_entity_poly.pdbx_strand_id
1 'polypeptide(L)'
;PPTAHAHRVPAGTVHRRVRELIEDAVGGALCHLPSHVSDFAAPGLRPYLDTYLRGSHGTGAEERARVMKTLWDALGSEFAGRHALHERLYAGSATRNRLDAYDHAVGSGLAGRLVAEAEVAPGPPADG
;
A
#
# COMPACT_ATOMS: atom_id res chain seq x y z
N PRO A 1 -22.49 4.32 12.98
CA PRO A 1 -22.00 5.72 13.00
C PRO A 1 -21.51 6.13 11.60
N PRO A 2 -21.79 7.36 11.14
CA PRO A 2 -21.52 7.84 9.77
C PRO A 2 -20.05 7.70 9.32
N THR A 3 -19.12 7.68 10.28
CA THR A 3 -17.68 7.45 10.06
C THR A 3 -17.33 6.05 9.54
N ALA A 4 -18.21 5.07 9.71
CA ALA A 4 -17.97 3.69 9.27
C ALA A 4 -17.94 3.55 7.74
N HIS A 5 -18.71 4.32 6.99
CA HIS A 5 -18.69 4.27 5.52
C HIS A 5 -17.50 5.04 4.94
N ALA A 6 -17.07 6.11 5.61
CA ALA A 6 -15.94 6.92 5.21
C ALA A 6 -14.61 6.14 5.19
N HIS A 7 -14.41 5.17 6.09
CA HIS A 7 -13.20 4.34 6.06
C HIS A 7 -13.31 3.16 5.07
N ARG A 8 -14.46 2.47 4.98
CA ARG A 8 -14.59 1.21 4.22
C ARG A 8 -14.50 1.39 2.70
N VAL A 9 -14.95 2.53 2.19
CA VAL A 9 -14.92 2.81 0.75
C VAL A 9 -13.48 2.96 0.23
N PRO A 10 -12.61 3.78 0.85
CA PRO A 10 -11.22 3.90 0.41
C PRO A 10 -10.27 2.84 0.98
N ALA A 11 -10.60 2.17 2.10
CA ALA A 11 -9.69 1.25 2.78
C ALA A 11 -9.09 0.20 1.83
N GLY A 12 -9.91 -0.44 1.00
CA GLY A 12 -9.46 -1.46 0.06
C GLY A 12 -8.54 -0.97 -1.06
N THR A 13 -8.47 0.35 -1.29
CA THR A 13 -7.58 0.98 -2.29
C THR A 13 -6.33 1.60 -1.69
N VAL A 14 -6.38 2.08 -0.44
CA VAL A 14 -5.24 2.76 0.21
C VAL A 14 -4.06 1.82 0.38
N HIS A 15 -4.30 0.62 0.92
CA HIS A 15 -3.22 -0.35 1.13
C HIS A 15 -2.52 -0.73 -0.19
N ARG A 16 -3.29 -0.92 -1.26
CA ARG A 16 -2.75 -1.16 -2.61
C ARG A 16 -1.83 -0.01 -3.05
N ARG A 17 -2.28 1.24 -2.90
CA ARG A 17 -1.50 2.40 -3.34
C ARG A 17 -0.20 2.55 -2.54
N VAL A 18 -0.23 2.28 -1.23
CA VAL A 18 0.97 2.27 -0.39
C VAL A 18 1.99 1.25 -0.89
N ARG A 19 1.54 0.02 -1.22
CA ARG A 19 2.42 -1.01 -1.76
C ARG A 19 3.06 -0.59 -3.08
N GLU A 20 2.26 -0.08 -4.02
CA GLU A 20 2.74 0.43 -5.31
C GLU A 20 3.81 1.52 -5.12
N LEU A 21 3.57 2.49 -4.24
CA LEU A 21 4.54 3.57 -3.97
C LEU A 21 5.86 3.06 -3.41
N ILE A 22 5.82 2.03 -2.55
CA ILE A 22 7.05 1.45 -2.00
C ILE A 22 7.79 0.65 -3.07
N GLU A 23 7.07 -0.13 -3.88
CA GLU A 23 7.64 -0.91 -4.99
C GLU A 23 8.33 0.02 -6.01
N ASP A 24 7.68 1.13 -6.37
CA ASP A 24 8.25 2.16 -7.27
C ASP A 24 9.48 2.84 -6.65
N ALA A 25 9.43 3.18 -5.37
CA ALA A 25 10.51 3.90 -4.68
C ALA A 25 11.75 3.03 -4.44
N VAL A 26 11.55 1.75 -4.13
CA VAL A 26 12.63 0.81 -3.80
C VAL A 26 13.19 0.11 -5.05
N GLY A 27 12.33 -0.12 -6.04
CA GLY A 27 12.68 -0.77 -7.30
C GLY A 27 13.31 -2.16 -7.12
N GLY A 28 14.27 -2.49 -7.99
CA GLY A 28 14.93 -3.81 -8.03
C GLY A 28 15.73 -4.17 -6.77
N ALA A 29 15.90 -3.25 -5.81
CA ALA A 29 16.59 -3.53 -4.55
C ALA A 29 15.94 -4.66 -3.74
N LEU A 30 14.62 -4.89 -3.91
CA LEU A 30 13.88 -6.01 -3.32
C LEU A 30 14.23 -7.37 -3.94
N CYS A 31 14.75 -7.39 -5.17
CA CYS A 31 15.23 -8.61 -5.84
C CYS A 31 16.71 -8.90 -5.54
N HIS A 32 17.45 -7.93 -5.02
CA HIS A 32 18.86 -8.06 -4.67
C HIS A 32 19.02 -8.43 -3.19
N LEU A 33 18.74 -9.70 -2.88
CA LEU A 33 18.79 -10.24 -1.52
C LEU A 33 19.65 -11.51 -1.48
N PRO A 34 20.39 -11.74 -0.38
CA PRO A 34 21.03 -13.02 -0.13
C PRO A 34 19.96 -14.08 0.10
N SER A 35 20.23 -15.32 -0.29
CA SER A 35 19.29 -16.42 -0.15
C SER A 35 18.99 -16.67 1.33
N HIS A 36 20.02 -16.76 2.17
CA HIS A 36 19.89 -17.12 3.57
C HIS A 36 20.91 -16.41 4.46
N VAL A 37 20.68 -16.41 5.78
CA VAL A 37 21.63 -15.79 6.73
C VAL A 37 23.00 -16.48 6.71
N SER A 38 23.04 -17.76 6.37
CA SER A 38 24.28 -18.53 6.22
C SER A 38 25.21 -17.98 5.15
N ASP A 39 24.69 -17.23 4.18
CA ASP A 39 25.50 -16.62 3.11
C ASP A 39 26.52 -15.63 3.68
N PHE A 40 26.20 -14.96 4.80
CA PHE A 40 27.11 -14.06 5.51
C PHE A 40 28.17 -14.78 6.36
N ALA A 41 27.94 -16.05 6.67
CA ALA A 41 28.89 -16.91 7.39
C ALA A 41 29.82 -17.67 6.42
N ALA A 42 29.46 -17.76 5.13
CA ALA A 42 30.24 -18.45 4.12
C ALA A 42 31.51 -17.63 3.75
N PRO A 43 32.73 -18.11 4.06
CA PRO A 43 33.95 -17.33 3.83
C PRO A 43 34.19 -16.96 2.36
N GLY A 44 33.75 -17.82 1.44
CA GLY A 44 33.87 -17.59 -0.01
C GLY A 44 32.88 -16.56 -0.56
N LEU A 45 31.82 -16.23 0.16
CA LEU A 45 30.77 -15.31 -0.29
C LEU A 45 30.78 -13.97 0.46
N ARG A 46 31.17 -13.99 1.74
CA ARG A 46 31.19 -12.82 2.61
C ARG A 46 31.88 -11.58 2.01
N PRO A 47 33.09 -11.66 1.42
CA PRO A 47 33.74 -10.48 0.84
C PRO A 47 32.94 -9.84 -0.30
N TYR A 48 32.24 -10.65 -1.08
CA TYR A 48 31.41 -10.17 -2.18
C TYR A 48 30.13 -9.49 -1.68
N LEU A 49 29.50 -10.06 -0.65
CA LEU A 49 28.32 -9.43 -0.04
C LEU A 49 28.68 -8.08 0.57
N ASP A 50 29.77 -8.00 1.34
CA ASP A 50 30.23 -6.75 1.97
C ASP A 50 30.58 -5.67 0.93
N THR A 51 31.05 -6.07 -0.26
CA THR A 51 31.42 -5.15 -1.34
C THR A 51 30.20 -4.68 -2.15
N TYR A 52 29.36 -5.62 -2.58
CA TYR A 52 28.32 -5.36 -3.60
C TYR A 52 26.92 -5.17 -3.03
N LEU A 53 26.66 -5.59 -1.78
CA LEU A 53 25.35 -5.49 -1.13
C LEU A 53 25.32 -4.41 -0.05
N ARG A 54 26.33 -3.54 0.05
CA ARG A 54 26.32 -2.41 0.99
C ARG A 54 25.19 -1.42 0.69
N GLY A 55 24.69 -0.78 1.73
CA GLY A 55 23.76 0.36 1.61
C GLY A 55 24.49 1.69 1.45
N SER A 56 23.70 2.75 1.25
CA SER A 56 24.17 4.14 1.29
C SER A 56 24.57 4.54 2.72
N HIS A 57 25.29 5.65 2.87
CA HIS A 57 25.65 6.22 4.18
C HIS A 57 26.44 5.27 5.11
N GLY A 58 27.20 4.34 4.54
CA GLY A 58 28.02 3.40 5.31
C GLY A 58 27.26 2.20 5.88
N THR A 59 25.98 2.02 5.55
CA THR A 59 25.20 0.85 5.97
C THR A 59 25.83 -0.44 5.44
N GLY A 60 26.11 -1.37 6.35
CA GLY A 60 26.68 -2.68 6.00
C GLY A 60 25.72 -3.55 5.20
N ALA A 61 26.27 -4.57 4.53
CA ALA A 61 25.49 -5.50 3.71
C ALA A 61 24.43 -6.26 4.50
N GLU A 62 24.75 -6.72 5.69
CA GLU A 62 23.83 -7.46 6.55
C GLU A 62 22.64 -6.59 7.02
N GLU A 63 22.92 -5.35 7.44
CA GLU A 63 21.89 -4.41 7.88
C GLU A 63 20.96 -4.03 6.73
N ARG A 64 21.51 -3.71 5.55
CA ARG A 64 20.72 -3.47 4.34
C ARG A 64 19.86 -4.68 4.00
N ALA A 65 20.43 -5.89 4.02
CA ALA A 65 19.71 -7.12 3.71
C ALA A 65 18.56 -7.39 4.68
N ARG A 66 18.74 -7.09 5.97
CA ARG A 66 17.70 -7.23 7.00
C ARG A 66 16.49 -6.35 6.68
N VAL A 67 16.71 -5.06 6.43
CA VAL A 67 15.63 -4.13 6.09
C VAL A 67 14.90 -4.56 4.82
N MET A 68 15.64 -4.91 3.77
CA MET A 68 15.04 -5.28 2.48
C MET A 68 14.31 -6.63 2.55
N LYS A 69 14.80 -7.61 3.31
CA LYS A 69 14.05 -8.87 3.55
C LYS A 69 12.79 -8.65 4.34
N THR A 70 12.82 -7.81 5.39
CA THR A 70 11.61 -7.44 6.13
C THR A 70 10.59 -6.76 5.23
N LEU A 71 11.05 -5.87 4.36
CA LEU A 71 10.17 -5.20 3.41
C LEU A 71 9.60 -6.17 2.37
N TRP A 72 10.41 -7.10 1.86
CA TRP A 72 9.93 -8.17 0.98
C TRP A 72 8.86 -9.02 1.67
N ASP A 73 9.05 -9.39 2.93
CA ASP A 73 8.05 -10.16 3.67
C ASP A 73 6.74 -9.38 3.93
N ALA A 74 6.80 -8.05 3.96
CA ALA A 74 5.63 -7.19 4.07
C ALA A 74 4.90 -6.93 2.73
N LEU A 75 5.56 -7.17 1.59
CA LEU A 75 5.04 -6.78 0.27
C LEU A 75 4.89 -7.93 -0.74
N GLY A 76 5.84 -8.85 -0.80
CA GLY A 76 6.00 -9.83 -1.89
C GLY A 76 5.95 -11.30 -1.48
N SER A 77 6.03 -11.63 -0.19
CA SER A 77 5.88 -13.00 0.28
C SER A 77 4.42 -13.49 0.22
N GLU A 78 4.19 -14.80 0.39
CA GLU A 78 2.82 -15.34 0.52
C GLU A 78 2.06 -14.70 1.69
N PHE A 79 2.76 -14.40 2.78
CA PHE A 79 2.21 -13.68 3.92
C PHE A 79 1.70 -12.30 3.48
N ALA A 80 2.52 -11.52 2.79
CA ALA A 80 2.14 -10.23 2.24
C ALA A 80 0.98 -10.31 1.25
N GLY A 81 1.00 -11.30 0.35
CA GLY A 81 -0.06 -11.50 -0.65
C GLY A 81 -1.42 -11.76 0.01
N ARG A 82 -1.44 -12.61 1.05
CA ARG A 82 -2.64 -12.85 1.86
C ARG A 82 -3.09 -11.58 2.59
N HIS A 83 -2.16 -10.82 3.17
CA HIS A 83 -2.47 -9.56 3.84
C HIS A 83 -3.03 -8.50 2.88
N ALA A 84 -2.49 -8.39 1.67
CA ALA A 84 -3.01 -7.48 0.66
C ALA A 84 -4.45 -7.83 0.26
N LEU A 85 -4.75 -9.13 0.13
CA LEU A 85 -6.12 -9.59 -0.14
C LEU A 85 -7.04 -9.33 1.06
N HIS A 86 -6.54 -9.58 2.27
CA HIS A 86 -7.25 -9.30 3.52
C HIS A 86 -7.65 -7.83 3.60
N GLU A 87 -6.71 -6.89 3.47
CA GLU A 87 -7.01 -5.45 3.52
C GLU A 87 -8.00 -5.01 2.44
N ARG A 88 -7.91 -5.60 1.24
CA ARG A 88 -8.84 -5.31 0.14
C ARG A 88 -10.27 -5.74 0.45
N LEU A 89 -10.44 -6.83 1.19
CA LEU A 89 -11.73 -7.49 1.41
C LEU A 89 -12.21 -7.43 2.87
N TYR A 90 -11.44 -6.83 3.76
CA TYR A 90 -11.70 -6.80 5.21
C TYR A 90 -13.12 -6.31 5.53
N ALA A 91 -13.52 -5.26 4.82
CA ALA A 91 -14.80 -4.62 4.95
C ALA A 91 -15.88 -5.19 4.01
N GLY A 92 -15.60 -6.25 3.26
CA GLY A 92 -16.46 -6.72 2.16
C GLY A 92 -15.93 -6.27 0.79
N SER A 93 -16.68 -6.60 -0.26
CA SER A 93 -16.27 -6.24 -1.63
C SER A 93 -16.35 -4.73 -1.85
N ALA A 94 -15.45 -4.20 -2.68
CA ALA A 94 -15.42 -2.77 -2.98
C ALA A 94 -16.75 -2.25 -3.55
N THR A 95 -17.43 -3.06 -4.37
CA THR A 95 -18.77 -2.76 -4.90
C THR A 95 -19.79 -2.68 -3.76
N ARG A 96 -19.81 -3.67 -2.88
CA ARG A 96 -20.77 -3.70 -1.76
C ARG A 96 -20.57 -2.51 -0.82
N ASN A 97 -19.32 -2.17 -0.50
CA ASN A 97 -19.00 -1.05 0.38
C ASN A 97 -19.51 0.29 -0.17
N ARG A 98 -19.44 0.49 -1.50
CA ARG A 98 -19.96 1.70 -2.15
C ARG A 98 -21.48 1.72 -2.19
N LEU A 99 -22.13 0.59 -2.45
CA LEU A 99 -23.58 0.46 -2.40
C LEU A 99 -24.10 0.74 -0.99
N ASP A 100 -23.51 0.13 0.04
CA ASP A 100 -23.89 0.38 1.44
C ASP A 100 -23.74 1.86 1.83
N ALA A 101 -22.69 2.54 1.34
CA ALA A 101 -22.51 3.97 1.56
C ALA A 101 -23.57 4.82 0.83
N TYR A 102 -23.94 4.44 -0.39
CA TYR A 102 -24.99 5.10 -1.16
C TYR A 102 -26.37 4.92 -0.53
N ASP A 103 -26.75 3.68 -0.19
CA ASP A 103 -28.02 3.36 0.44
C ASP A 103 -28.17 4.12 1.78
N HIS A 104 -27.09 4.24 2.54
CA HIS A 104 -27.05 5.07 3.73
C HIS A 104 -27.25 6.57 3.44
N ALA A 105 -26.59 7.11 2.41
CA ALA A 105 -26.73 8.51 2.02
C ALA A 105 -28.15 8.84 1.53
N VAL A 106 -28.80 7.92 0.81
CA VAL A 106 -30.20 8.05 0.39
C VAL A 106 -31.13 7.99 1.60
N GLY A 107 -31.02 6.94 2.42
CA GLY A 107 -31.90 6.74 3.58
C GLY A 107 -31.78 7.83 4.66
N SER A 108 -30.64 8.51 4.74
CA SER A 108 -30.41 9.65 5.65
C SER A 108 -30.80 11.01 5.07
N GLY A 109 -31.17 11.09 3.78
CA GLY A 109 -31.42 12.36 3.08
C GLY A 109 -30.16 13.14 2.71
N LEU A 110 -28.96 12.67 3.08
CA LEU A 110 -27.69 13.30 2.73
C LEU A 110 -27.49 13.43 1.22
N ALA A 111 -27.86 12.40 0.45
CA ALA A 111 -27.72 12.42 -1.01
C ALA A 111 -28.52 13.58 -1.63
N GLY A 112 -29.78 13.77 -1.22
CA GLY A 112 -30.62 14.86 -1.71
C GLY A 112 -30.06 16.24 -1.37
N ARG A 113 -29.51 16.41 -0.17
CA ARG A 113 -28.85 17.66 0.24
C ARG A 113 -27.64 17.98 -0.65
N LEU A 114 -26.77 17.00 -0.90
CA LEU A 114 -25.57 17.18 -1.73
C LEU A 114 -25.90 17.49 -3.19
N VAL A 115 -26.96 16.89 -3.75
CA VAL A 115 -27.43 17.20 -5.11
C VAL A 115 -27.93 18.65 -5.18
N ALA A 116 -28.77 19.06 -4.24
CA ALA A 116 -29.28 20.43 -4.18
C ALA A 116 -28.15 21.47 -4.03
N GLU A 117 -27.12 21.17 -3.24
CA GLU A 117 -25.92 22.02 -3.11
C GLU A 117 -25.14 22.10 -4.43
N ALA A 118 -24.98 20.99 -5.14
CA ALA A 118 -24.25 20.93 -6.40
C ALA A 118 -24.98 21.68 -7.55
N GLU A 119 -26.32 21.63 -7.58
CA GLU A 119 -27.13 22.35 -8.56
C GLU A 119 -27.12 23.88 -8.35
N VAL A 120 -26.81 24.34 -7.13
CA VAL A 120 -26.70 25.76 -6.77
C VAL A 120 -25.28 26.30 -7.00
N ALA A 121 -24.28 25.44 -7.18
CA ALA A 121 -22.90 25.86 -7.37
C ALA A 121 -22.74 26.64 -8.70
N PRO A 122 -22.03 27.78 -8.70
CA PRO A 122 -21.78 28.53 -9.94
C PRO A 122 -21.02 27.64 -10.93
N GLY A 123 -21.43 27.69 -12.20
CA GLY A 123 -20.78 26.96 -13.30
C GLY A 123 -19.27 27.24 -13.36
N PRO A 124 -18.49 26.40 -14.06
CA PRO A 124 -17.05 26.58 -14.17
C PRO A 124 -16.72 28.01 -14.64
N PRO A 125 -15.64 28.63 -14.12
CA PRO A 125 -15.25 29.96 -14.55
C PRO A 125 -15.10 29.98 -16.07
N ALA A 126 -15.71 30.95 -16.74
CA ALA A 126 -15.62 31.08 -18.18
C ALA A 126 -14.15 31.27 -18.56
N ASP A 127 -13.61 30.30 -19.31
CA ASP A 127 -12.25 30.32 -19.83
C ASP A 127 -12.04 31.62 -20.64
N GLY A 128 -11.02 32.40 -20.27
CA GLY A 128 -10.57 33.62 -20.96
C GLY A 128 -9.27 33.41 -21.71
#